data_AF-A0A2Z3IA72-F1
#
_entry.id   AF-A0A2Z3IA72-F1
#
_cell.length_a   1.000
_cell.length_b   1.000
_cell.length_c   1.000
_cell.angle_alpha   90.00
_cell.angle_beta   90.00
_cell.angle_gamma   90.00
#
_symmetry.space_group_name_H-M   'P 1'
#
loop_
_entity.id
_entity.type
_entity.pdbx_description
1 polymer ?
#
loop_
_entity_poly.entity_id
_entity_poly.type
_entity_poly.pdbx_seq_one_letter_code
_entity_poly.pdbx_strand_id
1 'polypeptide(L)' 'MQFHFIPTPVGRDHWTAGFTLSRIWAKDAGDKREVSHLLDRRYAYQSSRELQWHLAYRFGLPAQAIELTSEV' A
#
# COMPACT_ATOMS: atom_id res chain seq x y z
N MET A 1 -6.99 9.60 -5.27
CA MET A 1 -6.46 9.56 -3.89
C MET A 1 -5.06 8.98 -3.94
N GLN A 2 -4.09 9.68 -3.38
CA GLN A 2 -2.68 9.30 -3.49
C GLN A 2 -2.24 8.58 -2.22
N PHE A 3 -1.53 7.46 -2.40
CA PHE A 3 -0.91 6.74 -1.30
C PHE A 3 0.59 6.65 -1.52
N HIS A 4 1.31 6.88 -0.44
CA HIS A 4 2.75 6.71 -0.39
C HIS A 4 3.07 5.60 0.60
N PHE A 5 3.88 4.62 0.24
CA PHE A 5 4.15 3.47 1.11
C PHE A 5 5.63 3.05 1.12
N ILE A 6 6.03 2.42 2.21
CA ILE A 6 7.36 1.82 2.38
C ILE A 6 7.19 0.30 2.37
N PRO A 7 7.53 -0.39 1.27
CA PRO A 7 7.48 -1.85 1.22
C PRO A 7 8.56 -2.45 2.10
N THR A 8 8.25 -3.59 2.70
CA THR A 8 9.22 -4.41 3.45
C THR A 8 9.21 -5.81 2.83
N PRO A 9 10.29 -6.20 2.13
CA PRO A 9 10.36 -7.48 1.42
C PRO A 9 10.09 -8.67 2.34
N VAL A 10 9.28 -9.63 1.87
CA VAL A 10 8.95 -10.86 2.59
C VAL A 10 9.83 -12.00 2.07
N GLY A 11 11.00 -12.18 2.70
CA GLY A 11 11.92 -13.27 2.38
C GLY A 11 13.12 -12.88 1.53
N ARG A 12 14.08 -13.80 1.39
CA ARG A 12 15.33 -13.62 0.62
C ARG A 12 15.19 -13.94 -0.87
N ASP A 13 14.11 -14.61 -1.26
CA ASP A 13 13.88 -15.05 -2.63
C ASP A 13 13.02 -14.02 -3.40
N HIS A 14 13.73 -13.18 -4.13
CA HIS A 14 13.24 -12.01 -4.86
C HIS A 14 12.27 -12.34 -6.01
N TRP A 15 12.11 -13.61 -6.41
CA TRP A 15 11.22 -13.98 -7.53
C TRP A 15 9.75 -14.15 -7.11
N THR A 16 9.49 -14.46 -5.83
CA THR A 16 8.12 -14.63 -5.28
C THR A 16 7.90 -13.90 -3.95
N ALA A 17 8.94 -13.25 -3.40
CA ALA A 17 8.82 -12.44 -2.21
C ALA A 17 7.95 -11.21 -2.51
N GLY A 18 6.69 -11.28 -2.09
CA GLY A 18 5.85 -10.10 -1.90
C GLY A 18 6.45 -9.13 -0.88
N PHE A 19 5.71 -8.10 -0.53
CA PHE A 19 6.09 -7.13 0.49
C PHE A 19 4.99 -6.98 1.54
N THR A 20 5.39 -6.74 2.79
CA THR A 20 4.51 -6.16 3.80
C THR A 20 4.66 -4.64 3.79
N LEU A 21 3.75 -3.96 4.50
CA LEU A 21 3.81 -2.51 4.64
C LEU A 21 4.32 -2.15 6.04
N SER A 22 5.50 -1.51 6.08
CA SER A 22 5.98 -0.89 7.31
C SER A 22 5.19 0.37 7.64
N ARG A 23 5.00 1.24 6.62
CA ARG A 23 4.22 2.46 6.72
C ARG A 23 3.52 2.79 5.41
N ILE A 24 2.34 3.40 5.50
CA ILE A 24 1.58 3.95 4.38
C ILE A 24 0.88 5.25 4.80
N TRP A 25 0.89 6.22 3.90
CA TRP A 25 0.23 7.51 4.07
C TRP A 25 -0.75 7.75 2.95
N ALA A 26 -1.95 8.20 3.30
CA ALA A 26 -2.91 8.78 2.38
C ALA A 26 -2.63 10.28 2.26
N LYS A 27 -2.63 10.79 1.03
CA LYS A 27 -2.66 12.22 0.74
C LYS A 27 -4.02 12.58 0.16
N ASP A 28 -4.77 13.37 0.91
CA ASP A 28 -6.10 13.86 0.55
C ASP A 28 -6.19 15.37 0.81
N ALA A 29 -6.64 16.13 -0.18
CA ALA A 29 -6.88 17.59 -0.10
C ALA A 29 -5.75 18.47 0.52
N GLY A 30 -4.50 18.00 0.49
CA GLY A 30 -3.33 18.73 1.04
C GLY A 30 -2.77 18.14 2.33
N ASP A 31 -3.52 17.28 3.02
CA ASP A 31 -3.09 16.64 4.26
C ASP A 31 -2.50 15.25 4.01
N LYS A 32 -1.35 14.97 4.64
CA LYS A 32 -0.73 13.65 4.67
C LYS A 32 -1.13 12.94 5.97
N ARG A 33 -1.98 11.92 5.88
CA ARG A 33 -2.42 11.11 7.02
C ARG A 33 -1.77 9.73 6.99
N GLU A 34 -1.17 9.33 8.11
CA GLU A 34 -0.68 7.96 8.30
C GLU A 34 -1.88 7.01 8.46
N VAL A 35 -1.93 5.94 7.67
CA VAL A 35 -3.08 5.03 7.59
C VAL A 35 -2.71 3.55 7.71
N SER A 36 -1.49 3.21 8.12
CA SER A 36 -1.08 1.79 8.26
C SER A 36 -1.92 1.04 9.27
N HIS A 37 -2.44 1.72 10.28
CA HIS A 37 -3.33 1.12 11.28
C HIS A 37 -4.68 0.66 10.70
N LEU A 38 -5.05 1.12 9.50
CA LEU A 38 -6.27 0.69 8.81
C LEU A 38 -6.09 -0.60 8.01
N LEU A 39 -4.84 -1.06 7.83
CA LEU A 39 -4.45 -2.25 7.10
C LEU A 39 -3.82 -3.28 8.03
N ASP A 40 -3.90 -4.55 7.66
CA ASP A 40 -3.08 -5.56 8.32
C ASP A 40 -1.61 -5.42 7.84
N ARG A 41 -0.73 -5.04 8.75
CA ARG A 41 0.71 -4.88 8.48
C ARG A 41 1.43 -6.20 8.22
N ARG A 42 0.84 -7.34 8.58
CA ARG A 42 1.38 -8.68 8.31
C ARG A 42 0.94 -9.24 6.96
N TYR A 43 -0.01 -8.59 6.30
CA TYR A 43 -0.47 -9.01 4.98
C TYR A 43 0.65 -8.82 3.95
N ALA A 44 1.05 -9.92 3.31
CA ALA A 44 2.07 -9.95 2.29
C ALA A 44 1.43 -9.73 0.91
N TYR A 45 1.63 -8.54 0.35
CA TYR A 45 1.20 -8.19 -1.00
C TYR A 45 2.16 -8.77 -2.03
N GLN A 46 1.63 -9.47 -3.02
CA GLN A 46 2.40 -10.04 -4.14
C GLN A 46 2.72 -8.97 -5.20
N SER A 47 2.01 -7.84 -5.20
CA SER A 47 2.27 -6.74 -6.13
C SER A 47 1.68 -5.41 -5.65
N SER A 48 2.18 -4.30 -6.18
CA SER A 48 1.57 -2.99 -5.97
C SER A 48 0.13 -2.92 -6.47
N ARG A 49 -0.22 -3.72 -7.49
CA ARG A 49 -1.60 -3.81 -8.00
C ARG A 49 -2.54 -4.44 -6.98
N GLU A 50 -2.08 -5.45 -6.25
CA GLU A 50 -2.85 -6.03 -5.15
C GLU A 50 -3.08 -5.02 -4.03
N LEU A 51 -2.04 -4.28 -3.65
CA LEU A 51 -2.16 -3.17 -2.71
C LEU A 51 -3.19 -2.13 -3.19
N GLN A 52 -3.16 -1.77 -4.47
CA GLN A 52 -4.10 -0.82 -5.08
C GLN A 52 -5.55 -1.28 -4.92
N TRP A 53 -5.84 -2.55 -5.20
CA TRP A 53 -7.18 -3.13 -5.02
C TRP A 53 -7.60 -3.16 -3.56
N HIS A 54 -6.70 -3.54 -2.65
CA HIS A 54 -7.00 -3.58 -1.23
C HIS A 54 -7.34 -2.18 -0.69
N LEU A 55 -6.58 -1.15 -1.08
CA LEU A 55 -6.88 0.24 -0.71
C LEU A 55 -8.21 0.71 -1.30
N ALA A 56 -8.45 0.44 -2.59
CA ALA A 56 -9.73 0.76 -3.22
C ALA A 56 -10.91 0.16 -2.46
N TYR A 57 -10.84 -1.12 -2.12
CA TYR A 57 -11.85 -1.78 -1.30
C TYR A 57 -12.01 -1.13 0.08
N ARG A 58 -10.89 -0.85 0.77
CA ARG A 58 -10.89 -0.30 2.12
C ARG A 58 -11.46 1.12 2.21
N PHE A 59 -11.23 1.94 1.18
CA PHE A 59 -11.68 3.33 1.12
C PHE A 59 -12.95 3.53 0.29
N GLY A 60 -13.56 2.45 -0.25
CA GLY A 60 -14.77 2.53 -1.05
C GLY A 60 -14.60 3.25 -2.39
N LEU A 61 -13.40 3.17 -2.98
CA LEU A 61 -13.03 3.86 -4.22
C LEU A 61 -12.80 2.85 -5.36
N PRO A 62 -12.96 3.26 -6.63
CA PRO A 62 -12.51 2.43 -7.75
C PRO A 62 -10.97 2.34 -7.74
N ALA A 63 -10.40 1.18 -8.11
CA ALA A 63 -8.95 0.98 -8.15
C ALA A 63 -8.22 2.04 -8.98
N GLN A 64 -8.82 2.47 -10.10
CA GLN A 64 -8.27 3.50 -10.98
C GLN A 64 -8.13 4.87 -10.30
N ALA A 65 -8.87 5.13 -9.22
CA ALA A 65 -8.74 6.36 -8.44
C ALA A 65 -7.66 6.28 -7.35
N ILE A 66 -7.00 5.13 -7.19
CA ILE A 66 -5.89 4.92 -6.26
C ILE A 66 -4.57 5.08 -7.02
N GLU A 67 -3.81 6.10 -6.63
CA GLU A 67 -2.46 6.34 -7.13
C GLU A 67 -1.45 5.89 -6.08
N LEU A 68 -0.46 5.09 -6.46
CA LEU A 68 0.53 4.54 -5.55
C LEU A 68 1.93 5.07 -5.87
N THR A 69 2.66 5.43 -4.81
CA THR A 69 4.09 5.77 -4.88
C THR A 69 4.82 5.04 -3.77
N SER A 70 6.02 4.53 -4.04
CA SER A 70 6.86 3.85 -3.05
C SER A 70 8.18 4.59 -2.85
N GLU A 71 8.68 4.58 -1.63
CA GLU A 71 10.09 4.88 -1.33
C GLU A 71 10.87 3.55 -1.35
N VAL A 72 12.00 3.50 -2.07
CA VAL A 72 12.89 2.32 -2.18
C VAL A 72 14.11 2.56 -1.32
#